data_AF-A0AAV1XMQ3-F1
#
_entry.id   AF-A0AAV1XMQ3-F1
#
_cell.length_a   1.000
_cell.length_b   1.000
_cell.length_c   1.000
_cell.angle_alpha   90.00
_cell.angle_beta   90.00
_cell.angle_gamma   90.00
#
_symmetry.space_group_name_H-M   'P 1'
#
loop_
_entity.id
_entity.type
_entity.pdbx_description
1 polymer ?
#
loop_
_entity_poly.entity_id
_entity_poly.type
_entity_poly.pdbx_seq_one_letter_code
_entity_poly.pdbx_strand_id
1 'polypeptide(L)' 'MTGSIVGKRFYKEVKKREGDDGNGWTMLLDYRTLKTPSKRQLKLPTLSLAKAIAAEWDYQLHSSGTELINDK' A
#
# COMPACT_ATOMS: atom_id res chain seq x y z
N MET A 1 8.63 -22.88 2.09
CA MET A 1 8.44 -22.03 3.29
C MET A 1 8.16 -20.61 2.82
N THR A 2 6.89 -20.23 2.71
CA THR A 2 6.53 -18.83 2.40
C THR A 2 5.57 -18.40 3.49
N GLY A 3 6.11 -17.85 4.58
CA GLY A 3 5.31 -17.20 5.60
C GLY A 3 4.63 -16.00 4.96
N SER A 4 3.41 -16.19 4.48
CA SER A 4 2.60 -15.12 3.91
C SER A 4 2.32 -14.12 5.03
N ILE A 5 3.01 -12.98 4.99
CA ILE A 5 2.80 -11.85 5.89
C ILE A 5 1.50 -11.11 5.49
N VAL A 6 0.41 -11.85 5.34
CA VAL A 6 -0.88 -11.31 4.90
C VAL A 6 -1.40 -10.39 6.00
N GLY A 7 -1.53 -9.10 5.69
CA GLY A 7 -2.14 -8.12 6.60
C GLY A 7 -1.19 -7.37 7.52
N LYS A 8 0.14 -7.59 7.44
CA LYS A 8 1.11 -6.71 8.14
C LYS A 8 1.61 -5.63 7.18
N ARG A 9 1.58 -4.37 7.63
CA ARG A 9 2.27 -3.28 6.94
C ARG A 9 3.77 -3.65 6.82
N PHE A 10 4.29 -3.60 5.60
CA PHE A 10 5.68 -3.95 5.28
C PHE A 10 6.45 -2.79 4.63
N TYR A 11 5.81 -1.61 4.56
CA TYR A 11 6.32 -0.41 3.93
C TYR A 11 6.28 0.76 4.92
N LYS A 12 7.21 1.71 4.78
CA LYS A 12 7.30 2.88 5.68
C LYS A 12 6.60 4.08 5.07
N GLU A 13 6.90 4.41 3.83
CA GLU A 13 6.44 5.62 3.16
C GLU A 13 5.46 5.31 2.02
N VAL A 14 4.50 6.22 1.79
CA VAL A 14 3.59 6.16 0.63
C VAL A 14 3.80 7.40 -0.23
N LYS A 15 4.28 7.20 -1.46
CA LYS A 15 4.50 8.25 -2.45
C LYS A 15 3.55 8.08 -3.63
N LYS A 16 3.13 9.20 -4.20
CA LYS A 16 2.34 9.26 -5.44
C LYS A 16 3.21 9.87 -6.54
N ARG A 17 3.16 9.29 -7.73
CA ARG A 17 3.93 9.72 -8.89
C ARG A 17 3.02 9.69 -10.11
N GLU A 18 3.30 10.57 -11.07
CA GLU A 18 2.70 10.48 -12.39
C GLU A 18 3.16 9.18 -13.08
N GLY A 19 2.25 8.57 -13.83
CA GLY A 19 2.59 7.40 -14.65
C GLY A 19 3.63 7.77 -15.70
N ASP A 20 4.48 6.81 -16.05
CA ASP A 20 5.57 7.00 -17.03
C ASP A 20 5.04 7.47 -18.42
N ASP A 21 3.80 7.08 -18.72
CA ASP A 21 3.06 7.40 -19.94
C ASP A 21 2.43 8.82 -19.92
N GLY A 22 2.63 9.59 -18.84
CA GLY A 22 1.97 10.90 -18.63
C GLY A 22 0.47 10.82 -18.37
N ASN A 23 -0.13 9.64 -18.49
CA ASN A 23 -1.55 9.42 -18.28
C ASN A 23 -1.82 8.65 -16.98
N GLY A 24 -2.35 9.38 -16.00
CA GLY A 24 -2.75 8.87 -14.70
C GLY A 24 -1.64 8.85 -13.65
N TRP A 25 -1.98 8.33 -12.48
CA TRP A 25 -1.16 8.34 -11.27
C TRP A 25 -0.91 6.93 -10.79
N THR A 26 0.31 6.69 -10.30
CA THR A 26 0.70 5.46 -9.63
C THR A 26 1.14 5.78 -8.21
N MET A 27 1.05 4.78 -7.34
CA MET A 27 1.57 4.87 -5.98
C MET A 27 2.82 4.00 -5.83
N LEU A 28 3.69 4.43 -4.93
CA LEU A 28 4.93 3.81 -4.54
C LEU A 28 4.85 3.58 -3.03
N LEU A 29 4.98 2.32 -2.62
CA LEU A 29 5.19 1.97 -1.23
C LEU A 29 6.70 1.86 -1.03
N ASP A 30 7.26 2.83 -0.31
CA ASP A 30 8.69 3.19 -0.25
C ASP A 30 9.28 3.48 -1.64
N TYR A 31 9.65 2.43 -2.36
CA TYR A 31 10.24 2.45 -3.69
C TYR A 31 9.58 1.44 -4.65
N ARG A 32 8.57 0.69 -4.18
CA ARG A 32 7.90 -0.36 -4.96
C ARG A 32 6.59 0.16 -5.53
N THR A 33 6.44 0.06 -6.84
CA THR A 33 5.18 0.40 -7.52
C THR A 33 4.05 -0.49 -7.02
N LEU A 34 2.97 0.14 -6.56
CA LEU A 34 1.77 -0.54 -6.14
C LEU A 34 1.10 -1.22 -7.34
N LYS A 35 0.75 -2.49 -7.17
CA LYS A 35 0.09 -3.30 -8.18
C LYS A 35 -1.24 -3.82 -7.66
N THR A 36 -2.15 -4.11 -8.58
CA THR A 36 -3.39 -4.79 -8.25
C THR A 36 -3.12 -6.23 -7.81
N PRO A 37 -4.06 -6.90 -7.12
CA PRO A 37 -3.93 -8.32 -6.78
C PRO A 37 -3.65 -9.22 -8.00
N SER A 38 -4.17 -8.83 -9.17
CA SER A 38 -3.90 -9.49 -10.47
C SER A 38 -2.55 -9.10 -11.09
N LYS A 39 -1.63 -8.50 -10.32
CA LYS A 39 -0.28 -8.05 -10.72
C LYS A 39 -0.24 -7.00 -11.84
N ARG A 40 -1.35 -6.31 -12.10
CA ARG A 40 -1.41 -5.21 -13.08
C ARG A 40 -0.96 -3.90 -12.43
N GLN A 41 -0.47 -2.98 -13.24
CA GLN A 41 -0.10 -1.65 -12.76
C GLN A 41 -1.36 -0.89 -12.34
N LEU A 42 -1.36 -0.35 -11.11
CA LEU A 42 -2.46 0.45 -10.62
C LEU A 42 -2.33 1.88 -11.18
N LYS A 43 -3.08 2.20 -12.23
CA LYS A 43 -3.19 3.54 -12.79
C LYS A 43 -4.48 4.21 -12.31
N LEU A 44 -4.36 5.38 -11.73
CA LEU A 44 -5.48 6.18 -11.24
C LEU A 44 -5.69 7.39 -12.16
N PRO A 45 -6.92 7.69 -12.60
CA PRO A 45 -7.16 8.76 -13.56
C PRO A 45 -6.96 10.17 -12.98
N THR A 46 -7.16 10.36 -11.67
CA THR A 46 -7.15 11.68 -11.04
C THR A 46 -6.23 11.77 -9.84
N LEU A 47 -5.68 12.97 -9.63
CA LEU A 47 -4.84 13.27 -8.47
C LEU A 47 -5.62 13.13 -7.15
N SER A 48 -6.90 13.52 -7.12
CA SER A 48 -7.74 13.41 -5.93
C SER A 48 -7.92 11.96 -5.48
N LEU A 49 -8.11 11.04 -6.43
CA LEU A 49 -8.19 9.60 -6.12
C LEU A 49 -6.84 9.07 -5.62
N ALA A 50 -5.73 9.49 -6.25
CA ALA A 50 -4.39 9.12 -5.78
C ALA A 50 -4.09 9.63 -4.36
N LYS A 51 -4.56 10.83 -4.00
CA LYS A 51 -4.45 11.38 -2.65
C LYS A 51 -5.26 10.58 -1.63
N ALA A 52 -6.53 10.27 -1.96
CA ALA A 52 -7.40 9.51 -1.07
C ALA A 52 -6.84 8.11 -0.78
N ILE A 53 -6.39 7.41 -1.82
CA ILE A 53 -5.79 6.08 -1.64
C ILE A 53 -4.47 6.21 -0.90
N ALA A 54 -3.59 7.17 -1.22
CA ALA A 54 -2.35 7.34 -0.47
C ALA A 54 -2.59 7.54 1.04
N ALA A 55 -3.65 8.28 1.42
CA ALA A 55 -4.05 8.45 2.81
C ALA A 55 -4.54 7.13 3.44
N GLU A 56 -5.30 6.30 2.71
CA GLU A 56 -5.74 4.98 3.19
C GLU A 56 -4.54 4.06 3.49
N TRP A 57 -3.53 4.06 2.62
CA TRP A 57 -2.31 3.28 2.83
C TRP A 57 -1.45 3.85 3.96
N ASP A 58 -1.36 5.18 4.08
CA ASP A 58 -0.63 5.82 5.18
C ASP A 58 -1.24 5.50 6.55
N TYR A 59 -2.57 5.41 6.63
CA TYR A 59 -3.31 5.10 7.85
C TYR A 59 -3.22 3.62 8.27
N GLN A 60 -2.67 2.73 7.45
CA GLN A 60 -2.54 1.32 7.83
C GLN A 60 -1.65 1.18 9.06
N LEU A 61 -2.24 0.71 10.15
CA LEU A 61 -1.50 0.38 11.36
C LEU A 61 -0.65 -0.87 11.11
N HIS A 62 0.55 -0.91 11.69
CA HIS A 62 1.30 -2.15 11.75
C HIS A 62 0.48 -3.15 12.56
N SER A 63 0.05 -4.24 11.91
CA SER A 63 -0.50 -5.39 12.64
C SER A 63 0.65 -6.02 13.44
N SER A 64 0.78 -5.58 14.69
CA SER A 64 1.61 -6.19 15.71
C SER A 64 0.97 -7.53 16.04
N GLY A 65 1.33 -8.57 15.29
CA GLY A 65 0.95 -9.94 15.63
C GLY A 65 1.66 -10.40 16.90
N THR A 66 1.17 -9.97 18.07
CA THR A 66 1.36 -10.58 19.39
C THR A 66 0.46 -9.87 20.40
N GLU A 67 -0.76 -10.36 20.54
CA GLU A 67 -1.42 -10.39 21.86
C GLU A 67 -1.96 -11.81 22.02
N LEU A 68 -1.04 -12.72 22.35
CA LEU A 68 -1.39 -14.01 22.93
C LEU A 68 -1.41 -13.84 24.45
N ILE A 69 -2.53 -14.29 25.02
CA ILE A 69 -2.74 -14.94 26.31
C ILE A 69 -2.82 -14.11 27.62
N ASN A 70 -3.99 -14.29 28.25
CA ASN A 70 -4.35 -14.22 29.66
C ASN A 70 -4.49 -12.84 30.34
N ASP A 71 -5.72 -12.34 30.35
CA ASP A 71 -6.25 -11.60 31.50
C ASP A 71 -7.35 -12.42 32.18
N LYS A 72 -6.97 -13.00 33.32
CA LYS A 72 -7.71 -13.59 34.47
C LYS A 72 -9.01 -14.39 34.25
#